data_AF-A0A0A0LT05-F1
#
_entry.id   AF-A0A0A0LT05-F1
#
_cell.length_a   1.000
_cell.length_b   1.000
_cell.length_c   1.000
_cell.angle_alpha   90.00
_cell.angle_beta   90.00
_cell.angle_gamma   90.00
#
_symmetry.space_group_name_H-M   'P 1'
#
loop_
_entity.id
_entity.type
_entity.pdbx_description
1 polymer ?
#
loop_
_entity_poly.entity_id
_entity_poly.type
_entity_poly.pdbx_seq_one_letter_code
_entity_poly.pdbx_strand_id
1 'polypeptide(L)'
;MGIVGWVYVALKPPSPKICGTPNGPQVTSPRVKLNDGRHLAYKEFGVPKEKAQYKIIVSHGYNASKDMHIAVSQEFMEEVKAYMVLYDRAGYGESDPYPSRSVKTEAFDIEELADKLELGSKFYVIGCSLGAYPIWGCLKYIPHRLLGASLVVPFVNYWWPSIPSTLSIQSFWKLPLCFKFTFGIAHYTPWLYYWWTKQKWYRSTGIEVLFTNSDLEILKDVVNCPTNFKEKIRQQGEYECLHRDVLVSFGKWEFDPTELTNPSTENKRSVHMWQGGADRVIPIEFSRFVAQKLPWIHYHEVPNAGHLIVHEGESLKAIIRALTAE
;
A
#
# COMPACT_ATOMS: atom_id res chain seq x y z
N MET A 1 -27.26 0.11 -31.52
CA MET A 1 -26.76 -0.14 -30.15
C MET A 1 -27.96 -0.21 -29.20
N GLY A 2 -28.40 -1.42 -28.81
CA GLY A 2 -29.54 -1.60 -27.90
C GLY A 2 -29.20 -1.28 -26.44
N ILE A 3 -30.20 -1.31 -25.55
CA ILE A 3 -30.07 -1.02 -24.09
C ILE A 3 -28.92 -1.82 -23.45
N VAL A 4 -28.76 -3.09 -23.81
CA VAL A 4 -27.66 -3.97 -23.36
C VAL A 4 -26.28 -3.42 -23.74
N GLY A 5 -26.15 -2.85 -24.93
CA GLY A 5 -24.90 -2.22 -25.39
C GLY A 5 -24.57 -0.94 -24.62
N TRP A 6 -25.59 -0.15 -24.26
CA TRP A 6 -25.41 1.04 -23.41
C TRP A 6 -24.99 0.69 -21.99
N VAL A 7 -25.60 -0.34 -21.39
CA VAL A 7 -25.20 -0.85 -20.08
C VAL A 7 -23.76 -1.36 -20.12
N TYR A 8 -23.39 -2.16 -21.12
CA TYR A 8 -22.01 -2.65 -21.26
C TYR A 8 -20.99 -1.52 -21.35
N VAL A 9 -21.24 -0.49 -22.17
CA VAL A 9 -20.33 0.66 -22.31
C VAL A 9 -20.23 1.45 -20.99
N ALA A 10 -21.34 1.63 -20.28
CA ALA A 10 -21.35 2.37 -19.02
C ALA A 10 -20.58 1.67 -17.88
N LEU A 11 -20.51 0.33 -17.92
CA LEU A 11 -19.80 -0.48 -16.92
C LEU A 11 -18.32 -0.68 -17.27
N LYS A 12 -17.94 -0.54 -18.53
CA LYS A 12 -16.59 -0.84 -19.00
C LYS A 12 -15.61 0.29 -18.67
N PRO A 13 -14.54 0.02 -17.91
CA PRO A 13 -13.47 0.99 -17.68
C PRO A 13 -12.71 1.34 -18.96
N PRO A 14 -12.06 2.51 -19.04
CA PRO A 14 -11.25 2.89 -20.19
C PRO A 14 -10.00 2.01 -20.28
N SER A 15 -9.45 1.86 -21.48
CA SER A 15 -8.15 1.22 -21.65
C SER A 15 -7.04 1.99 -20.91
N PRO A 16 -6.06 1.30 -20.32
CA PRO A 16 -4.91 1.95 -19.69
C PRO A 16 -4.10 2.78 -20.69
N LYS A 17 -3.57 3.92 -20.23
CA LYS A 17 -2.54 4.67 -20.98
C LYS A 17 -1.15 4.17 -20.60
N ILE A 18 -0.76 3.01 -21.13
CA ILE A 18 0.49 2.31 -20.75
C ILE A 18 1.71 3.18 -21.07
N CYS A 19 2.57 3.41 -20.06
CA CYS A 19 3.77 4.22 -20.22
C CYS A 19 4.74 3.64 -21.27
N GLY A 20 5.25 4.51 -22.15
CA GLY A 20 6.18 4.13 -23.23
C GLY A 20 5.53 3.60 -24.51
N THR A 21 4.21 3.52 -24.57
CA THR A 21 3.48 3.24 -25.83
C THR A 21 3.29 4.53 -26.66
N PRO A 22 3.01 4.46 -27.99
CA PRO A 22 2.92 5.66 -28.84
C PRO A 22 1.95 6.76 -28.38
N ASN A 23 0.91 6.40 -27.62
CA ASN A 23 -0.08 7.34 -27.05
C ASN A 23 -0.07 7.36 -25.52
N GLY A 24 0.94 6.74 -24.90
CA GLY A 24 1.09 6.66 -23.46
C GLY A 24 1.99 7.75 -22.89
N PRO A 25 1.98 7.96 -21.57
CA PRO A 25 2.94 8.84 -20.91
C PRO A 25 4.38 8.37 -21.14
N GLN A 26 5.33 9.30 -21.09
CA GLN A 26 6.74 8.97 -21.23
C GLN A 26 7.26 8.22 -20.00
N VAL A 27 8.23 7.34 -20.23
CA VAL A 27 8.99 6.67 -19.17
C VAL A 27 10.19 7.55 -18.85
N THR A 28 10.32 7.95 -17.59
CA THR A 28 11.38 8.84 -17.10
C THR A 28 12.16 8.26 -15.93
N SER A 29 11.64 7.18 -15.32
CA SER A 29 12.22 6.52 -14.16
C SER A 29 12.85 5.17 -14.55
N PRO A 30 13.85 4.68 -13.81
CA PRO A 30 14.30 3.30 -13.91
C PRO A 30 13.14 2.32 -13.72
N ARG A 31 13.14 1.23 -14.48
CA ARG A 31 12.15 0.15 -14.36
C ARG A 31 12.81 -1.22 -14.50
N VAL A 32 12.30 -2.20 -13.77
CA VAL A 32 12.62 -3.61 -13.98
C VAL A 32 11.51 -4.28 -14.78
N LYS A 33 11.86 -5.25 -15.63
CA LYS A 33 10.89 -6.08 -16.35
C LYS A 33 10.66 -7.38 -15.58
N LEU A 34 9.40 -7.64 -15.23
CA LEU A 34 8.93 -8.86 -14.60
C LEU A 34 8.86 -10.01 -15.62
N ASN A 35 8.74 -11.24 -15.12
CA ASN A 35 8.68 -12.46 -15.92
C ASN A 35 7.44 -12.51 -16.82
N ASP A 36 6.33 -11.89 -16.40
CA ASP A 36 5.11 -11.75 -17.21
C ASP A 36 5.18 -10.63 -18.26
N GLY A 37 6.30 -9.91 -18.32
CA GLY A 37 6.58 -8.85 -19.28
C GLY A 37 6.19 -7.45 -18.83
N ARG A 38 5.48 -7.29 -17.71
CA ARG A 38 5.19 -5.97 -17.11
C ARG A 38 6.46 -5.32 -16.58
N HIS A 39 6.42 -4.01 -16.44
CA HIS A 39 7.48 -3.23 -15.80
C HIS A 39 7.06 -2.69 -14.44
N LEU A 40 7.96 -2.70 -13.47
CA LEU A 40 7.82 -1.93 -12.23
C LEU A 40 8.84 -0.80 -12.21
N ALA A 41 8.35 0.43 -12.09
CA ALA A 41 9.18 1.61 -11.89
C ALA A 41 9.57 1.74 -10.42
N TYR A 42 10.81 2.12 -10.17
CA TYR A 42 11.36 2.19 -8.81
C TYR A 42 12.29 3.39 -8.63
N LYS A 43 12.56 3.67 -7.36
CA LYS A 43 13.48 4.70 -6.87
C LYS A 43 14.27 4.13 -5.71
N GLU A 44 15.56 4.44 -5.68
CA GLU A 44 16.48 4.00 -4.65
C GLU A 44 16.80 5.15 -3.69
N PHE A 45 17.01 4.82 -2.41
CA PHE A 45 17.34 5.78 -1.37
C PHE A 45 18.20 5.13 -0.27
N GLY A 46 19.08 5.90 0.38
CA GLY A 46 19.97 5.42 1.45
C GLY A 46 21.38 5.09 0.96
N VAL A 47 22.04 4.12 1.60
CA VAL A 47 23.42 3.74 1.23
C VAL A 47 23.47 2.92 -0.06
N PRO A 48 24.60 2.89 -0.79
CA PRO A 48 24.74 2.00 -1.94
C PRO A 48 24.44 0.54 -1.61
N LYS A 49 23.74 -0.16 -2.50
CA LYS A 49 23.26 -1.55 -2.31
C LYS A 49 24.37 -2.51 -1.87
N GLU A 50 25.59 -2.32 -2.35
CA GLU A 50 26.76 -3.15 -2.08
C GLU A 50 27.32 -2.96 -0.67
N LYS A 51 27.02 -1.81 -0.05
CA LYS A 51 27.44 -1.44 1.32
C LYS A 51 26.33 -1.64 2.35
N ALA A 52 25.11 -1.93 1.91
CA ALA A 52 23.95 -2.04 2.76
C ALA A 52 23.95 -3.36 3.55
N GLN A 53 23.73 -3.27 4.86
CA GLN A 53 23.43 -4.43 5.71
C GLN A 53 21.94 -4.79 5.60
N TYR A 54 21.08 -3.79 5.47
CA TYR A 54 19.63 -3.97 5.39
C TYR A 54 19.11 -3.46 4.05
N LYS A 55 18.45 -4.34 3.29
CA LYS A 55 17.82 -4.00 2.01
C LYS A 55 16.32 -4.08 2.17
N ILE A 56 15.65 -2.95 2.00
CA ILE A 56 14.25 -2.75 2.37
C ILE A 56 13.45 -2.35 1.13
N ILE A 57 12.36 -3.06 0.85
CA ILE A 57 11.38 -2.64 -0.17
C ILE A 57 10.22 -1.93 0.51
N VAL A 58 9.86 -0.75 0.02
CA VAL A 58 8.76 0.07 0.56
C VAL A 58 7.60 0.09 -0.44
N SER A 59 6.44 -0.36 0.03
CA SER A 59 5.17 -0.37 -0.68
C SER A 59 4.33 0.83 -0.26
N HIS A 60 4.12 1.76 -1.19
CA HIS A 60 3.42 3.02 -0.93
C HIS A 60 1.90 2.83 -0.73
N GLY A 61 1.28 3.79 -0.05
CA GLY A 61 -0.16 3.80 0.24
C GLY A 61 -1.06 4.16 -0.95
N TYR A 62 -2.31 4.49 -0.63
CA TYR A 62 -3.31 4.93 -1.60
C TYR A 62 -2.90 6.26 -2.22
N ASN A 63 -3.03 6.40 -3.55
CA ASN A 63 -2.74 7.67 -4.22
C ASN A 63 -1.33 8.24 -3.93
N ALA A 64 -0.35 7.35 -3.84
CA ALA A 64 1.06 7.65 -3.65
C ALA A 64 1.88 6.98 -4.78
N SER A 65 3.20 7.09 -4.72
CA SER A 65 4.12 6.52 -5.70
C SER A 65 5.46 6.19 -5.05
N LYS A 66 6.39 5.63 -5.82
CA LYS A 66 7.81 5.50 -5.46
C LYS A 66 8.48 6.83 -5.05
N ASP A 67 7.86 7.95 -5.43
CA ASP A 67 8.34 9.29 -5.14
C ASP A 67 7.75 9.84 -3.83
N MET A 68 7.10 9.01 -3.01
CA MET A 68 6.64 9.40 -1.67
C MET A 68 7.78 10.00 -0.84
N HIS A 69 7.46 11.02 -0.04
CA HIS A 69 8.44 11.69 0.80
C HIS A 69 8.94 10.76 1.91
N ILE A 70 10.27 10.66 2.03
CA ILE A 70 10.98 9.88 3.04
C ILE A 70 11.64 10.85 4.01
N ALA A 71 11.06 10.98 5.20
CA ALA A 71 11.43 11.99 6.20
C ALA A 71 12.65 11.61 7.06
N VAL A 72 13.63 10.91 6.48
CA VAL A 72 14.89 10.58 7.15
C VAL A 72 16.07 11.09 6.34
N SER A 73 17.15 11.44 7.03
CA SER A 73 18.34 11.99 6.39
C SER A 73 19.25 10.89 5.84
N GLN A 74 20.15 11.27 4.93
CA GLN A 74 21.16 10.34 4.40
C GLN A 74 22.08 9.83 5.52
N GLU A 75 22.44 10.68 6.48
CA GLU A 75 23.28 10.33 7.62
C GLU A 75 22.63 9.25 8.50
N PHE A 76 21.31 9.32 8.69
CA PHE A 76 20.60 8.27 9.40
C PHE A 76 20.64 6.94 8.64
N MET A 77 20.44 6.96 7.32
CA MET A 77 20.53 5.75 6.50
C MET A 77 21.94 5.13 6.51
N GLU A 78 22.97 5.97 6.60
CA GLU A 78 24.37 5.55 6.78
C GLU A 78 24.61 4.94 8.17
N GLU A 79 24.08 5.54 9.23
CA GLU A 79 24.12 5.02 10.61
C GLU A 79 23.55 3.59 10.67
N VAL A 80 22.36 3.40 10.11
CA VAL A 80 21.70 2.08 10.10
C VAL A 80 22.18 1.16 8.98
N LYS A 81 23.00 1.65 8.04
CA LYS A 81 23.47 0.91 6.84
C LYS A 81 22.33 0.33 6.01
N ALA A 82 21.27 1.11 5.80
CA ALA A 82 20.08 0.67 5.08
C ALA A 82 20.03 1.21 3.64
N TYR A 83 19.60 0.35 2.73
CA TYR A 83 19.25 0.67 1.35
C TYR A 83 17.75 0.42 1.16
N MET A 84 17.06 1.39 0.59
CA MET A 84 15.62 1.35 0.35
C MET A 84 15.30 1.40 -1.14
N VAL A 85 14.37 0.54 -1.55
CA VAL A 85 13.71 0.59 -2.85
C VAL A 85 12.25 0.96 -2.63
N LEU A 86 11.83 2.07 -3.19
CA LEU A 86 10.42 2.41 -3.34
C LEU A 86 10.01 2.09 -4.76
N TYR A 87 8.83 1.51 -4.96
CA TYR A 87 8.35 1.16 -6.30
C TYR A 87 6.93 1.62 -6.51
N ASP A 88 6.59 1.97 -7.76
CA ASP A 88 5.22 2.24 -8.15
C ASP A 88 4.47 0.90 -8.18
N ARG A 89 3.39 0.76 -7.41
CA ARG A 89 2.55 -0.45 -7.48
C ARG A 89 1.85 -0.54 -8.84
N ALA A 90 1.35 -1.72 -9.21
CA ALA A 90 0.79 -1.96 -10.54
C ALA A 90 -0.28 -0.90 -10.92
N GLY A 91 -0.06 -0.21 -12.04
CA GLY A 91 -0.95 0.84 -12.56
C GLY A 91 -0.73 2.24 -11.97
N TYR A 92 0.12 2.38 -10.95
CA TYR A 92 0.59 3.68 -10.45
C TYR A 92 1.79 4.17 -11.25
N GLY A 93 1.92 5.49 -11.35
CA GLY A 93 3.12 6.14 -11.88
C GLY A 93 3.54 5.55 -13.22
N GLU A 94 4.73 4.96 -13.27
CA GLU A 94 5.32 4.39 -14.50
C GLU A 94 5.36 2.85 -14.51
N SER A 95 4.75 2.19 -13.53
CA SER A 95 4.60 0.73 -13.46
C SER A 95 3.42 0.26 -14.29
N ASP A 96 3.63 -0.77 -15.11
CA ASP A 96 2.58 -1.28 -16.00
C ASP A 96 1.35 -1.73 -15.19
N PRO A 97 0.12 -1.50 -15.69
CA PRO A 97 -1.09 -1.94 -15.01
C PRO A 97 -1.20 -3.46 -15.01
N TYR A 98 -1.83 -4.00 -13.98
CA TYR A 98 -2.14 -5.43 -13.91
C TYR A 98 -3.62 -5.65 -13.62
N PRO A 99 -4.43 -5.92 -14.66
CA PRO A 99 -5.86 -6.06 -14.50
C PRO A 99 -6.33 -7.18 -13.58
N SER A 100 -5.51 -8.24 -13.47
CA SER A 100 -5.79 -9.39 -12.62
C SER A 100 -5.10 -9.29 -11.25
N ARG A 101 -4.67 -8.09 -10.84
CA ARG A 101 -3.94 -7.93 -9.59
C ARG A 101 -4.75 -8.39 -8.38
N SER A 102 -4.02 -8.97 -7.45
CA SER A 102 -4.50 -9.53 -6.19
C SER A 102 -3.42 -9.37 -5.13
N VAL A 103 -3.78 -9.64 -3.87
CA VAL A 103 -2.83 -9.70 -2.76
C VAL A 103 -1.67 -10.65 -3.05
N LYS A 104 -1.96 -11.79 -3.69
CA LYS A 104 -0.97 -12.82 -4.03
C LYS A 104 -0.01 -12.34 -5.11
N THR A 105 -0.55 -11.78 -6.19
CA THR A 105 0.28 -11.38 -7.33
C THR A 105 1.16 -10.19 -6.97
N GLU A 106 0.70 -9.27 -6.12
CA GLU A 106 1.57 -8.16 -5.67
C GLU A 106 2.67 -8.60 -4.70
N ALA A 107 2.47 -9.69 -3.95
CA ALA A 107 3.56 -10.31 -3.20
C ALA A 107 4.64 -10.86 -4.13
N PHE A 108 4.25 -11.51 -5.23
CA PHE A 108 5.20 -11.99 -6.25
C PHE A 108 5.84 -10.85 -7.04
N ASP A 109 5.13 -9.75 -7.29
CA ASP A 109 5.73 -8.54 -7.87
C ASP A 109 6.86 -8.00 -6.99
N ILE A 110 6.69 -8.01 -5.66
CA ILE A 110 7.75 -7.63 -4.70
C ILE A 110 8.91 -8.63 -4.72
N GLU A 111 8.62 -9.93 -4.77
CA GLU A 111 9.65 -10.97 -4.87
C GLU A 111 10.51 -10.80 -6.14
N GLU A 112 9.86 -10.65 -7.29
CA GLU A 112 10.54 -10.46 -8.56
C GLU A 112 11.29 -9.13 -8.60
N LEU A 113 10.74 -8.06 -8.03
CA LEU A 113 11.45 -6.78 -7.90
C LEU A 113 12.77 -6.97 -7.14
N ALA A 114 12.74 -7.72 -6.02
CA ALA A 114 13.94 -8.02 -5.25
C ALA A 114 14.97 -8.83 -6.06
N ASP A 115 14.50 -9.81 -6.84
CA ASP A 115 15.36 -10.65 -7.68
C ASP A 115 15.98 -9.87 -8.84
N LYS A 116 15.19 -9.06 -9.56
CA LYS A 116 15.69 -8.24 -10.68
C LYS A 116 16.65 -7.14 -10.24
N LEU A 117 16.53 -6.65 -9.02
CA LEU A 117 17.47 -5.69 -8.43
C LEU A 117 18.63 -6.35 -7.68
N GLU A 118 18.66 -7.69 -7.63
CA GLU A 118 19.69 -8.49 -6.95
C GLU A 118 19.85 -8.09 -5.48
N LEU A 119 18.72 -7.96 -4.76
CA LEU A 119 18.74 -7.60 -3.34
C LEU A 119 19.25 -8.76 -2.46
N GLY A 120 19.36 -9.96 -3.02
CA GLY A 120 19.79 -11.17 -2.32
C GLY A 120 18.63 -12.11 -2.04
N SER A 121 18.92 -13.23 -1.37
CA SER A 121 17.92 -14.29 -1.16
C SER A 121 16.81 -13.90 -0.19
N LYS A 122 17.07 -12.96 0.72
CA LYS A 122 16.08 -12.43 1.66
C LYS A 122 16.23 -10.92 1.82
N PHE A 123 15.12 -10.25 2.12
CA PHE A 123 15.04 -8.79 2.24
C PHE A 123 13.97 -8.38 3.25
N TYR A 124 13.94 -7.10 3.60
CA TYR A 124 12.94 -6.51 4.49
C TYR A 124 11.85 -5.80 3.69
N VAL A 125 10.65 -5.68 4.25
CA VAL A 125 9.55 -4.96 3.61
C VAL A 125 8.86 -3.99 4.56
N ILE A 126 8.45 -2.84 4.04
CA ILE A 126 7.60 -1.86 4.73
C ILE A 126 6.37 -1.61 3.85
N GLY A 127 5.19 -1.76 4.43
CA GLY A 127 3.91 -1.46 3.77
C GLY A 127 3.16 -0.37 4.49
N CYS A 128 2.80 0.69 3.78
CA CYS A 128 2.20 1.88 4.37
C CYS A 128 0.72 2.00 3.97
N SER A 129 -0.20 2.09 4.92
CA SER A 129 -1.64 2.23 4.64
C SER A 129 -2.14 1.10 3.72
N LEU A 130 -2.73 1.41 2.55
CA LEU A 130 -3.07 0.40 1.55
C LEU A 130 -1.86 -0.42 1.08
N GLY A 131 -0.66 0.17 1.07
CA GLY A 131 0.59 -0.54 0.74
C GLY A 131 0.92 -1.68 1.70
N ALA A 132 0.16 -1.86 2.78
CA ALA A 132 0.26 -3.00 3.68
C ALA A 132 -0.42 -4.29 3.13
N TYR A 133 -1.40 -4.22 2.21
CA TYR A 133 -2.00 -5.46 1.68
C TYR A 133 -1.00 -6.35 0.94
N PRO A 134 -0.09 -5.82 0.10
CA PRO A 134 0.94 -6.65 -0.51
C PRO A 134 1.83 -7.31 0.54
N ILE A 135 2.08 -6.64 1.68
CA ILE A 135 2.91 -7.18 2.77
C ILE A 135 2.23 -8.34 3.49
N TRP A 136 0.91 -8.28 3.70
CA TRP A 136 0.15 -9.46 4.14
C TRP A 136 0.29 -10.61 3.14
N GLY A 137 0.27 -10.31 1.84
CA GLY A 137 0.60 -11.27 0.78
C GLY A 137 2.01 -11.83 0.92
N CYS A 138 3.01 -11.00 1.20
CA CYS A 138 4.39 -11.44 1.38
C CYS A 138 4.53 -12.41 2.55
N LEU A 139 3.90 -12.09 3.68
CA LEU A 139 3.86 -12.96 4.87
C LEU A 139 3.19 -14.31 4.58
N LYS A 140 2.19 -14.33 3.69
CA LYS A 140 1.49 -15.56 3.30
C LYS A 140 2.25 -16.41 2.28
N TYR A 141 2.70 -15.80 1.20
CA TYR A 141 3.13 -16.51 -0.02
C TYR A 141 4.64 -16.60 -0.17
N ILE A 142 5.38 -15.62 0.33
CA ILE A 142 6.85 -15.59 0.24
C ILE A 142 7.52 -15.39 1.62
N PRO A 143 7.03 -15.97 2.73
CA PRO A 143 7.63 -15.75 4.05
C PRO A 143 9.11 -16.18 4.11
N HIS A 144 9.49 -17.15 3.26
CA HIS A 144 10.87 -17.62 3.15
C HIS A 144 11.84 -16.54 2.63
N ARG A 145 11.35 -15.55 1.86
CA ARG A 145 12.11 -14.42 1.32
C ARG A 145 12.24 -13.24 2.29
N LEU A 146 11.52 -13.25 3.41
CA LEU A 146 11.52 -12.10 4.33
C LEU A 146 12.58 -12.26 5.44
N LEU A 147 13.28 -11.18 5.75
CA LEU A 147 14.06 -11.01 6.99
C LEU A 147 13.23 -10.33 8.08
N GLY A 148 12.34 -9.41 7.69
CA GLY A 148 11.40 -8.76 8.59
C GLY A 148 10.36 -7.97 7.80
N ALA A 149 9.27 -7.59 8.45
CA ALA A 149 8.20 -6.81 7.84
C ALA A 149 7.66 -5.75 8.81
N SER A 150 7.40 -4.54 8.30
CA SER A 150 6.69 -3.49 9.03
C SER A 150 5.41 -3.08 8.31
N LEU A 151 4.29 -3.26 8.99
CA LEU A 151 2.97 -2.78 8.57
C LEU A 151 2.71 -1.44 9.26
N VAL A 152 2.66 -0.35 8.50
CA VAL A 152 2.51 1.01 9.06
C VAL A 152 1.12 1.53 8.73
N VAL A 153 0.33 1.83 9.76
CA VAL A 153 -1.10 2.18 9.70
C VAL A 153 -1.87 1.30 8.71
N PRO A 154 -1.73 -0.04 8.80
CA PRO A 154 -2.19 -0.95 7.74
C PRO A 154 -3.68 -0.78 7.52
N PHE A 155 -4.09 -0.75 6.24
CA PHE A 155 -5.51 -0.73 5.93
C PHE A 155 -6.24 -1.96 6.51
N VAL A 156 -7.55 -1.83 6.67
CA VAL A 156 -8.40 -2.89 7.21
C VAL A 156 -9.51 -3.26 6.24
N ASN A 157 -9.86 -4.55 6.19
CA ASN A 157 -11.03 -5.03 5.47
C ASN A 157 -12.11 -5.42 6.48
N TYR A 158 -13.24 -4.70 6.44
CA TYR A 158 -14.39 -4.93 7.33
C TYR A 158 -15.04 -6.30 7.15
N TRP A 159 -14.75 -7.02 6.06
CA TRP A 159 -15.32 -8.31 5.74
C TRP A 159 -14.38 -9.51 5.97
N TRP A 160 -13.24 -9.30 6.65
CA TRP A 160 -12.42 -10.43 7.11
C TRP A 160 -13.21 -11.31 8.09
N PRO A 161 -13.38 -12.63 7.82
CA PRO A 161 -14.25 -13.50 8.60
C PRO A 161 -13.92 -13.57 10.09
N SER A 162 -12.64 -13.44 10.45
CA SER A 162 -12.17 -13.57 11.83
C SER A 162 -12.35 -12.30 12.66
N ILE A 163 -12.65 -11.17 12.03
CA ILE A 163 -12.95 -9.92 12.74
C ILE A 163 -14.33 -10.05 13.41
N PRO A 164 -14.46 -9.73 14.72
CA PRO A 164 -15.75 -9.76 15.39
C PRO A 164 -16.77 -8.88 14.65
N SER A 165 -17.95 -9.43 14.36
CA SER A 165 -18.98 -8.72 13.61
C SER A 165 -19.36 -7.39 14.24
N THR A 166 -19.36 -7.31 15.59
CA THR A 166 -19.59 -6.07 16.34
C THR A 166 -18.55 -5.00 16.03
N LEU A 167 -17.26 -5.35 16.05
CA LEU A 167 -16.16 -4.44 15.70
C LEU A 167 -16.26 -3.98 14.25
N SER A 168 -16.46 -4.92 13.32
CA SER A 168 -16.60 -4.62 11.90
C SER A 168 -17.76 -3.66 11.63
N ILE A 169 -18.96 -3.99 12.12
CA ILE A 169 -20.18 -3.20 11.94
C ILE A 169 -20.00 -1.81 12.54
N GLN A 170 -19.61 -1.72 13.82
CA GLN A 170 -19.47 -0.41 14.49
C GLN A 170 -18.48 0.51 13.78
N SER A 171 -17.33 -0.01 13.37
CA SER A 171 -16.32 0.77 12.66
C SER A 171 -16.77 1.15 11.25
N PHE A 172 -17.40 0.23 10.52
CA PHE A 172 -17.92 0.52 9.17
C PHE A 172 -19.00 1.61 9.21
N TRP A 173 -19.88 1.62 10.21
CA TRP A 173 -20.94 2.62 10.34
C TRP A 173 -20.44 4.02 10.70
N LYS A 174 -19.28 4.14 11.35
CA LYS A 174 -18.59 5.41 11.63
C LYS A 174 -18.07 6.09 10.36
N LEU A 175 -17.86 5.35 9.27
CA LEU A 175 -17.37 5.93 8.02
C LEU A 175 -18.37 6.93 7.44
N PRO A 176 -17.87 8.00 6.76
CA PRO A 176 -18.73 8.88 5.98
C PRO A 176 -19.51 8.09 4.92
N LEU A 177 -20.69 8.59 4.56
CA LEU A 177 -21.65 7.87 3.71
C LEU A 177 -21.04 7.47 2.35
N CYS A 178 -20.21 8.31 1.75
CA CYS A 178 -19.54 8.02 0.49
C CYS A 178 -18.60 6.80 0.58
N PHE A 179 -17.85 6.65 1.68
CA PHE A 179 -16.97 5.51 1.90
C PHE A 179 -17.77 4.22 2.08
N LYS A 180 -18.87 4.27 2.85
CA LYS A 180 -19.77 3.11 3.05
C LYS A 180 -20.29 2.56 1.72
N PHE A 181 -20.81 3.43 0.85
CA PHE A 181 -21.26 3.00 -0.48
C PHE A 181 -20.11 2.50 -1.35
N THR A 182 -18.99 3.21 -1.37
CA THR A 182 -17.84 2.86 -2.23
C THR A 182 -17.26 1.50 -1.85
N PHE A 183 -17.04 1.26 -0.57
CA PHE A 183 -16.50 -0.01 -0.08
C PHE A 183 -17.53 -1.12 -0.18
N GLY A 184 -18.80 -0.85 0.11
CA GLY A 184 -19.89 -1.81 -0.06
C GLY A 184 -20.06 -2.26 -1.51
N ILE A 185 -20.01 -1.33 -2.47
CA ILE A 185 -20.05 -1.65 -3.91
C ILE A 185 -18.82 -2.44 -4.32
N ALA A 186 -17.62 -2.06 -3.86
CA ALA A 186 -16.41 -2.81 -4.14
C ALA A 186 -16.48 -4.27 -3.64
N HIS A 187 -17.07 -4.48 -2.46
CA HIS A 187 -17.17 -5.79 -1.86
C HIS A 187 -18.28 -6.66 -2.48
N TYR A 188 -19.52 -6.15 -2.54
CA TYR A 188 -20.68 -6.95 -2.93
C TYR A 188 -20.93 -6.96 -4.44
N THR A 189 -20.61 -5.87 -5.15
CA THR A 189 -20.90 -5.70 -6.57
C THR A 189 -19.74 -5.04 -7.33
N PRO A 190 -18.52 -5.63 -7.31
CA PRO A 190 -17.32 -5.00 -7.88
C PRO A 190 -17.46 -4.65 -9.37
N TRP A 191 -18.29 -5.38 -10.12
CA TRP A 191 -18.59 -5.13 -11.53
C TRP A 191 -19.33 -3.79 -11.78
N LEU A 192 -19.99 -3.22 -10.76
CA LEU A 192 -20.61 -1.88 -10.81
C LEU A 192 -19.66 -0.76 -10.40
N TYR A 193 -18.48 -1.08 -9.87
CA TYR A 193 -17.62 -0.10 -9.22
C TYR A 193 -17.20 1.04 -10.16
N TYR A 194 -16.81 0.72 -11.40
CA TYR A 194 -16.45 1.76 -12.36
C TYR A 194 -17.61 2.73 -12.62
N TRP A 195 -18.80 2.19 -12.89
CA TRP A 195 -20.00 3.02 -13.09
C TRP A 195 -20.32 3.86 -11.85
N TRP A 196 -20.19 3.30 -10.65
CA TRP A 196 -20.38 4.03 -9.39
C TRP A 196 -19.47 5.27 -9.31
N THR A 197 -18.19 5.11 -9.64
CA THR A 197 -17.22 6.22 -9.60
C THR A 197 -17.49 7.33 -10.63
N LYS A 198 -18.39 7.10 -11.59
CA LYS A 198 -18.82 8.09 -12.60
C LYS A 198 -20.05 8.89 -12.20
N GLN A 199 -20.72 8.56 -11.11
CA GLN A 199 -21.94 9.26 -10.71
C GLN A 199 -21.63 10.69 -10.25
N LYS A 200 -22.47 11.67 -10.62
CA LYS A 200 -22.23 13.09 -10.30
C LYS A 200 -22.19 13.40 -8.80
N TRP A 201 -22.88 12.59 -7.99
CA TRP A 201 -22.85 12.69 -6.53
C TRP A 201 -21.71 11.91 -5.89
N TYR A 202 -20.96 11.12 -6.67
CA TYR A 202 -19.74 10.51 -6.18
C TYR A 202 -18.69 11.62 -6.03
N ARG A 203 -18.44 12.02 -4.78
CA ARG A 203 -17.23 12.77 -4.45
C ARG A 203 -16.12 11.74 -4.31
N SER A 204 -15.04 11.88 -5.09
CA SER A 204 -13.85 11.05 -4.91
C SER A 204 -13.52 11.00 -3.43
N THR A 205 -13.22 9.83 -2.88
CA THR A 205 -12.93 9.62 -1.46
C THR A 205 -11.72 10.45 -1.03
N GLY A 206 -11.95 11.71 -0.67
CA GLY A 206 -10.93 12.59 -0.11
C GLY A 206 -10.65 12.12 1.31
N ILE A 207 -9.74 11.15 1.45
CA ILE A 207 -9.32 10.61 2.76
C ILE A 207 -8.79 11.71 3.69
N GLU A 208 -8.35 12.83 3.10
CA GLU A 208 -7.97 14.09 3.75
C GLU A 208 -9.03 14.60 4.75
N VAL A 209 -10.33 14.31 4.56
CA VAL A 209 -11.38 14.69 5.53
C VAL A 209 -11.28 13.94 6.86
N LEU A 210 -10.55 12.83 6.90
CA LEU A 210 -10.29 12.01 8.08
C LEU A 210 -8.91 12.30 8.68
N PHE A 211 -8.11 13.18 8.09
CA PHE A 211 -6.80 13.53 8.62
C PHE A 211 -6.91 14.37 9.89
N THR A 212 -5.96 14.16 10.81
CA THR A 212 -5.78 15.01 11.98
C THR A 212 -5.15 16.35 11.59
N ASN A 213 -5.13 17.33 12.49
CA ASN A 213 -4.41 18.58 12.22
C ASN A 213 -2.91 18.33 11.98
N SER A 214 -2.30 17.39 12.70
CA SER A 214 -0.91 17.00 12.49
C SER A 214 -0.68 16.39 11.10
N ASP A 215 -1.58 15.51 10.65
CA ASP A 215 -1.53 14.97 9.29
C ASP A 215 -1.65 16.08 8.24
N LEU A 216 -2.49 17.09 8.48
CA LEU A 216 -2.64 18.21 7.55
C LEU A 216 -1.40 19.10 7.48
N GLU A 217 -0.67 19.28 8.58
CA GLU A 217 0.63 19.98 8.56
C GLU A 217 1.68 19.16 7.80
N ILE A 218 1.81 17.86 8.08
CA ILE A 218 2.69 16.95 7.32
C ILE A 218 2.35 16.98 5.83
N LEU A 219 1.05 16.99 5.49
CA LEU A 219 0.61 17.02 4.10
C LEU A 219 1.04 18.30 3.39
N LYS A 220 1.13 19.45 4.06
CA LYS A 220 1.66 20.69 3.44
C LYS A 220 3.10 20.49 3.02
N ASP A 221 3.92 19.89 3.89
CA ASP A 221 5.33 19.62 3.60
C ASP A 221 5.51 18.60 2.47
N VAL A 222 4.64 17.57 2.43
CA VAL A 222 4.62 16.56 1.36
C VAL A 222 4.11 17.13 0.02
N VAL A 223 3.13 18.05 0.05
CA VAL A 223 2.48 18.62 -1.15
C VAL A 223 3.25 19.79 -1.76
N ASN A 224 4.20 20.41 -1.05
CA ASN A 224 5.10 21.43 -1.59
C ASN A 224 6.06 20.92 -2.71
N CYS A 225 5.89 19.67 -3.16
CA CYS A 225 6.49 19.13 -4.39
C CYS A 225 5.86 19.75 -5.65
N PRO A 226 6.63 19.91 -6.76
CA PRO A 226 6.18 20.65 -7.95
C PRO A 226 4.87 20.13 -8.56
N THR A 227 4.16 21.05 -9.21
CA THR A 227 2.73 21.10 -9.54
C THR A 227 2.12 19.96 -10.37
N ASN A 228 2.87 18.91 -10.75
CA ASN A 228 2.37 17.78 -11.55
C ASN A 228 2.46 16.41 -10.84
N PHE A 229 2.79 16.38 -9.54
CA PHE A 229 2.99 15.12 -8.79
C PHE A 229 1.75 14.21 -8.80
N LYS A 230 0.57 14.74 -8.44
CA LYS A 230 -0.69 13.97 -8.40
C LYS A 230 -1.10 13.47 -9.78
N GLU A 231 -0.83 14.23 -10.83
CA GLU A 231 -1.11 13.81 -12.22
C GLU A 231 -0.19 12.66 -12.64
N LYS A 232 1.10 12.72 -12.28
CA LYS A 232 2.06 11.65 -12.56
C LYS A 232 1.68 10.33 -11.88
N ILE A 233 1.19 10.38 -10.64
CA ILE A 233 0.71 9.17 -9.91
C ILE A 233 -0.37 8.42 -10.70
N ARG A 234 -1.30 9.16 -11.31
CA ARG A 234 -2.52 8.63 -11.95
C ARG A 234 -2.45 8.66 -13.48
N GLN A 235 -1.27 8.89 -14.07
CA GLN A 235 -1.11 9.19 -15.49
C GLN A 235 -1.61 8.08 -16.44
N GLN A 236 -1.69 6.85 -15.95
CA GLN A 236 -2.20 5.70 -16.70
C GLN A 236 -3.72 5.54 -16.63
N GLY A 237 -4.39 6.35 -15.80
CA GLY A 237 -5.84 6.38 -15.57
C GLY A 237 -6.21 5.96 -14.15
N GLU A 238 -7.13 6.69 -13.52
CA GLU A 238 -7.55 6.44 -12.12
C GLU A 238 -8.10 5.04 -11.87
N TYR A 239 -8.68 4.42 -12.91
CA TYR A 239 -9.20 3.06 -12.79
C TYR A 239 -8.09 2.05 -12.47
N GLU A 240 -6.95 2.20 -13.13
CA GLU A 240 -5.84 1.25 -13.06
C GLU A 240 -5.03 1.40 -11.77
N CYS A 241 -5.08 2.55 -11.11
CA CYS A 241 -4.45 2.76 -9.81
C CYS A 241 -5.48 2.71 -8.67
N LEU A 242 -6.23 3.80 -8.47
CA LEU A 242 -7.10 4.00 -7.32
C LEU A 242 -8.25 3.00 -7.24
N HIS A 243 -8.95 2.77 -8.35
CA HIS A 243 -10.18 1.97 -8.30
C HIS A 243 -9.87 0.50 -8.07
N ARG A 244 -8.86 -0.02 -8.77
CA ARG A 244 -8.36 -1.36 -8.51
C ARG A 244 -7.85 -1.53 -7.08
N ASP A 245 -7.37 -0.48 -6.42
CA ASP A 245 -6.84 -0.57 -5.06
C ASP A 245 -7.98 -0.86 -4.10
N VAL A 246 -9.07 -0.11 -4.24
CA VAL A 246 -10.29 -0.33 -3.47
C VAL A 246 -10.88 -1.71 -3.79
N LEU A 247 -10.92 -2.11 -5.07
CA LEU A 247 -11.43 -3.42 -5.49
C LEU A 247 -10.65 -4.60 -4.90
N VAL A 248 -9.32 -4.53 -4.86
CA VAL A 248 -8.49 -5.57 -4.23
C VAL A 248 -8.64 -5.54 -2.71
N SER A 249 -8.56 -4.34 -2.12
CA SER A 249 -8.53 -4.17 -0.66
C SER A 249 -9.82 -4.62 0.02
N PHE A 250 -10.97 -4.32 -0.58
CA PHE A 250 -12.29 -4.70 -0.07
C PHE A 250 -12.91 -5.90 -0.82
N GLY A 251 -12.19 -6.46 -1.78
CA GLY A 251 -12.56 -7.70 -2.44
C GLY A 251 -12.42 -8.93 -1.53
N LYS A 252 -12.66 -10.11 -2.10
CA LYS A 252 -12.46 -11.38 -1.40
C LYS A 252 -11.01 -11.82 -1.50
N TRP A 253 -10.39 -12.04 -0.35
CA TRP A 253 -9.03 -12.55 -0.27
C TRP A 253 -9.07 -14.08 -0.14
N GLU A 254 -8.04 -14.75 -0.65
CA GLU A 254 -7.87 -16.21 -0.54
C GLU A 254 -7.53 -16.66 0.89
N PHE A 255 -7.21 -15.71 1.78
CA PHE A 255 -6.88 -15.95 3.18
C PHE A 255 -7.33 -14.79 4.07
N ASP A 256 -7.50 -15.09 5.36
CA ASP A 256 -7.67 -14.09 6.41
C ASP A 256 -6.29 -13.77 7.03
N PRO A 257 -5.85 -12.49 7.04
CA PRO A 257 -4.57 -12.13 7.65
C PRO A 257 -4.44 -12.51 9.12
N THR A 258 -5.54 -12.52 9.87
CA THR A 258 -5.55 -12.84 11.30
C THR A 258 -5.45 -14.33 11.61
N GLU A 259 -5.48 -15.18 10.58
CA GLU A 259 -5.27 -16.62 10.67
C GLU A 259 -3.86 -17.04 10.22
N LEU A 260 -2.99 -16.08 9.90
CA LEU A 260 -1.61 -16.36 9.55
C LEU A 260 -0.86 -16.97 10.74
N THR A 261 -0.22 -18.12 10.49
CA THR A 261 0.75 -18.69 11.43
C THR A 261 2.03 -17.88 11.42
N ASN A 262 2.73 -17.85 12.55
CA ASN A 262 4.02 -17.17 12.65
C ASN A 262 4.98 -17.61 11.52
N PRO A 263 5.39 -16.70 10.62
CA PRO A 263 6.29 -17.03 9.52
C PRO A 263 7.75 -17.23 9.97
N SER A 264 8.04 -16.92 11.23
CA SER A 264 9.36 -17.03 11.86
C SER A 264 9.56 -18.45 12.40
N THR A 265 10.07 -19.34 11.55
CA THR A 265 10.55 -20.67 11.98
C THR A 265 11.88 -20.60 12.73
N GLU A 266 12.58 -19.48 12.59
CA GLU A 266 13.83 -19.13 13.27
C GLU A 266 13.58 -17.79 13.97
N ASN A 267 13.98 -17.65 15.24
CA ASN A 267 13.76 -16.47 16.11
C ASN A 267 14.36 -15.13 15.60
N LYS A 268 14.67 -15.00 14.31
CA LYS A 268 15.33 -13.84 13.69
C LYS A 268 14.41 -12.99 12.82
N ARG A 269 13.19 -13.44 12.51
CA ARG A 269 12.24 -12.68 11.69
C ARG A 269 11.28 -11.90 12.59
N SER A 270 11.40 -10.58 12.58
CA SER A 270 10.49 -9.70 13.32
C SER A 270 9.41 -9.14 12.38
N VAL A 271 8.16 -9.20 12.83
CA VAL A 271 7.03 -8.53 12.15
C VAL A 271 6.50 -7.46 13.08
N HIS A 272 6.46 -6.24 12.58
CA HIS A 272 6.02 -5.06 13.33
C HIS A 272 4.74 -4.51 12.75
N MET A 273 3.86 -4.01 13.60
CA MET A 273 2.68 -3.27 13.20
C MET A 273 2.62 -1.96 13.96
N TRP A 274 2.62 -0.85 13.23
CA TRP A 274 2.64 0.51 13.77
C TRP A 274 1.30 1.18 13.53
N GLN A 275 0.76 1.85 14.54
CA GLN A 275 -0.52 2.55 14.44
C GLN A 275 -0.43 3.91 15.14
N GLY A 276 -0.89 4.95 14.45
CA GLY A 276 -1.10 6.25 15.09
C GLY A 276 -2.30 6.20 16.02
N GLY A 277 -2.11 6.61 17.27
CA GLY A 277 -3.15 6.64 18.31
C GLY A 277 -4.28 7.63 18.02
N ALA A 278 -4.00 8.65 17.19
CA ALA A 278 -4.95 9.66 16.76
C ALA A 278 -5.46 9.44 15.32
N ASP A 279 -5.07 8.34 14.66
CA ASP A 279 -5.51 7.99 13.31
C ASP A 279 -7.05 7.86 13.25
N ARG A 280 -7.68 8.64 12.36
CA ARG A 280 -9.14 8.60 12.12
C ARG A 280 -9.50 7.96 10.79
N VAL A 281 -8.50 7.55 10.01
CA VAL A 281 -8.64 6.84 8.74
C VAL A 281 -8.80 5.35 9.00
N ILE A 282 -7.87 4.79 9.79
CA ILE A 282 -7.88 3.39 10.16
C ILE A 282 -8.32 3.25 11.62
N PRO A 283 -9.43 2.55 11.91
CA PRO A 283 -9.88 2.31 13.27
C PRO A 283 -8.84 1.50 14.04
N ILE A 284 -8.26 2.09 15.09
CA ILE A 284 -7.20 1.51 15.90
C ILE A 284 -7.56 0.16 16.53
N GLU A 285 -8.85 -0.05 16.77
CA GLU A 285 -9.38 -1.28 17.36
C GLU A 285 -9.12 -2.50 16.47
N PHE A 286 -9.02 -2.32 15.14
CA PHE A 286 -8.63 -3.41 14.24
C PHE A 286 -7.17 -3.81 14.45
N SER A 287 -6.25 -2.85 14.47
CA SER A 287 -4.82 -3.12 14.69
C SER A 287 -4.60 -3.79 16.05
N ARG A 288 -5.29 -3.32 17.10
CA ARG A 288 -5.29 -3.97 18.42
C ARG A 288 -5.83 -5.39 18.38
N PHE A 289 -6.92 -5.65 17.67
CA PHE A 289 -7.48 -7.00 17.52
C PHE A 289 -6.52 -7.94 16.78
N VAL A 290 -5.94 -7.47 15.67
CA VAL A 290 -4.95 -8.23 14.88
C VAL A 290 -3.75 -8.60 15.77
N ALA A 291 -3.22 -7.65 16.55
CA ALA A 291 -2.10 -7.90 17.46
C ALA A 291 -2.45 -8.92 18.57
N GLN A 292 -3.67 -8.88 19.10
CA GLN A 292 -4.14 -9.88 20.08
C GLN A 292 -4.25 -11.28 19.47
N LYS A 293 -4.72 -11.38 18.22
CA LYS A 293 -4.84 -12.64 17.48
C LYS A 293 -3.50 -13.21 17.02
N LEU A 294 -2.57 -12.33 16.66
CA LEU A 294 -1.26 -12.65 16.13
C LEU A 294 -0.17 -12.15 17.10
N PRO A 295 0.05 -12.83 18.24
CA PRO A 295 1.00 -12.36 19.26
C PRO A 295 2.46 -12.35 18.81
N TRP A 296 2.75 -12.93 17.64
CA TRP A 296 4.05 -12.86 16.98
C TRP A 296 4.29 -11.54 16.24
N ILE A 297 3.27 -10.68 16.11
CA ILE A 297 3.42 -9.32 15.61
C ILE A 297 3.72 -8.38 16.78
N HIS A 298 4.87 -7.70 16.71
CA HIS A 298 5.23 -6.64 17.63
C HIS A 298 4.39 -5.39 17.32
N TYR A 299 3.39 -5.12 18.15
CA TYR A 299 2.51 -3.97 17.98
C TYR A 299 3.05 -2.72 18.66
N HIS A 300 3.07 -1.61 17.92
CA HIS A 300 3.55 -0.30 18.35
C HIS A 300 2.46 0.72 18.12
N GLU A 301 2.04 1.37 19.20
CA GLU A 301 0.97 2.38 19.17
C GLU A 301 1.58 3.74 19.53
N VAL A 302 1.49 4.72 18.62
CA VAL A 302 2.13 6.04 18.77
C VAL A 302 1.05 7.06 19.17
N PRO A 303 0.91 7.42 20.46
CA PRO A 303 -0.35 7.98 21.00
C PRO A 303 -0.88 9.24 20.30
N ASN A 304 0.00 10.15 19.89
CA ASN A 304 -0.39 11.44 19.30
C ASN A 304 -0.26 11.48 17.77
N ALA A 305 0.18 10.39 17.14
CA ALA A 305 0.44 10.37 15.72
C ALA A 305 -0.85 10.04 14.94
N GLY A 306 -1.00 10.67 13.77
CA GLY A 306 -2.16 10.54 12.89
C GLY A 306 -2.04 9.37 11.91
N HIS A 307 -2.60 9.50 10.71
CA HIS A 307 -2.46 8.49 9.66
C HIS A 307 -1.12 8.57 8.93
N LEU A 308 -0.51 9.75 8.84
CA LEU A 308 0.69 10.01 8.05
C LEU A 308 2.00 9.77 8.82
N ILE A 309 2.00 8.87 9.82
CA ILE A 309 3.15 8.62 10.70
C ILE A 309 4.42 8.20 9.96
N VAL A 310 4.28 7.60 8.77
CA VAL A 310 5.43 7.22 7.93
C VAL A 310 6.18 8.43 7.36
N HIS A 311 5.53 9.59 7.29
CA HIS A 311 6.12 10.85 6.84
C HIS A 311 6.63 11.72 7.99
N GLU A 312 6.47 11.28 9.23
CA GLU A 312 7.06 11.92 10.41
C GLU A 312 8.45 11.32 10.65
N GLY A 313 9.48 12.16 10.69
CA GLY A 313 10.87 11.70 10.69
C GLY A 313 11.24 10.80 11.88
N GLU A 314 10.82 11.16 13.10
CA GLU A 314 11.12 10.34 14.29
C GLU A 314 10.37 9.00 14.28
N SER A 315 9.11 9.00 13.85
CA SER A 315 8.32 7.78 13.66
C SER A 315 8.95 6.87 12.61
N LEU A 316 9.38 7.41 11.46
CA LEU A 316 10.03 6.63 10.41
C LEU A 316 11.39 6.06 10.88
N LYS A 317 12.19 6.84 11.61
CA LYS A 317 13.44 6.33 12.22
C LYS A 317 13.17 5.17 13.18
N ALA A 318 12.14 5.28 14.02
CA ALA A 318 11.76 4.23 14.95
C ALA A 318 11.30 2.95 14.23
N ILE A 319 10.48 3.10 13.17
CA ILE A 319 10.05 1.98 12.31
C ILE A 319 11.26 1.27 11.70
N ILE A 320 12.21 2.02 11.13
CA ILE A 320 13.40 1.46 10.50
C ILE A 320 14.27 0.74 11.53
N ARG A 321 14.57 1.39 12.67
CA ARG A 321 15.38 0.80 13.74
C ARG A 321 14.78 -0.49 14.29
N ALA A 322 13.46 -0.53 14.49
CA ALA A 322 12.79 -1.73 14.98
C ALA A 322 12.85 -2.87 13.95
N LEU A 323 12.66 -2.54 12.66
CA LEU A 323 12.74 -3.51 11.57
C LEU A 323 14.14 -4.09 11.38
N THR A 324 15.18 -3.29 11.66
CA THR A 324 16.59 -3.66 11.52
C THR A 324 17.26 -4.02 12.85
N ALA A 325 16.49 -4.25 13.91
CA ALA A 325 17.03 -4.71 15.19
C ALA A 325 17.35 -6.22 15.09
N GLU A 326 18.58 -6.60 15.45
CA GLU A 326 19.06 -8.00 15.48
C GLU A 326 18.65 -8.77 16.73
#